data_AF-A0A091CMA9-F1
#
_entry.id   AF-A0A091CMA9-F1
#
_cell.length_a   1.000
_cell.length_b   1.000
_cell.length_c   1.000
_cell.angle_alpha   90.00
_cell.angle_beta   90.00
_cell.angle_gamma   90.00
#
_symmetry.space_group_name_H-M   'P 1'
#
loop_
_entity.id
_entity.type
_entity.pdbx_description
1 polymer ?
#
loop_
_entity_poly.entity_id
_entity_poly.type
_entity_poly.pdbx_seq_one_letter_code
_entity_poly.pdbx_strand_id
1 'polypeptide(L)'
;MAAGSNGHEEWVGSAYLFLESSLDKVVLSDAYTHPQKKVAVYGALRTALAESSESPDELQILKIHSSDPQLIVQLRFCGRQSCVRFLRAYREGALRVTLQRCLAAALALPSVQLQLELLTGAERLDAWLTDEERCVHSILAQKPDRLRDEELAELEDALNNLTLSSAGQGGDLKVTPALSQSLGPSPLEENKPPQAGQTFLFQGHPIVNRPLNLQDQQTFARSVGLKWRRVGRSLQRSCRALRDPALDSLAYEYEREGLYEQAFQLLRRFVQAEGRRATLQRLVEALEENELTSLAEDLLGLADPNSGLA
;
A
#
# COMPACT_ATOMS: atom_id res chain seq x y z
N MET A 1 7.01 -26.54 45.00
CA MET A 1 6.73 -26.00 43.65
C MET A 1 6.40 -24.53 43.81
N ALA A 2 7.28 -23.65 43.38
CA ALA A 2 6.98 -22.23 43.24
C ALA A 2 7.31 -21.88 41.79
N ALA A 3 6.28 -21.51 41.05
CA ALA A 3 6.34 -21.19 39.63
C ALA A 3 7.25 -19.97 39.43
N GLY A 4 8.32 -20.14 38.67
CA GLY A 4 9.17 -19.06 38.23
C GLY A 4 8.39 -18.15 37.28
N SER A 5 8.57 -16.85 37.48
CA SER A 5 8.15 -15.80 36.58
C SER A 5 8.90 -15.94 35.24
N ASN A 6 8.38 -16.73 34.31
CA ASN A 6 8.79 -16.68 32.90
C ASN A 6 8.16 -15.46 32.23
N GLY A 7 8.57 -14.28 32.66
CA GLY A 7 8.43 -13.06 31.87
C GLY A 7 9.62 -12.97 30.94
N HIS A 8 9.69 -13.82 29.91
CA HIS A 8 10.61 -13.57 28.81
C HIS A 8 10.14 -12.29 28.13
N GLU A 9 10.85 -11.18 28.31
CA GLU A 9 10.70 -10.02 27.44
C GLU A 9 10.90 -10.51 26.01
N GLU A 10 9.81 -10.48 25.24
CA GLU A 10 9.82 -10.91 23.85
C GLU A 10 10.71 -9.93 23.08
N TRP A 11 11.84 -10.42 22.56
CA TRP A 11 12.75 -9.58 21.78
C TRP A 11 12.03 -9.19 20.50
N VAL A 12 11.71 -7.91 20.36
CA VAL A 12 11.02 -7.37 19.18
C VAL A 12 11.70 -6.07 18.77
N GLY A 13 12.08 -5.98 17.50
CA GLY A 13 12.68 -4.79 16.93
C GLY A 13 12.19 -4.53 15.50
N SER A 14 12.53 -3.36 14.96
CA SER A 14 12.12 -2.96 13.62
C SER A 14 13.25 -2.30 12.84
N ALA A 15 13.19 -2.45 11.51
CA ALA A 15 14.13 -1.83 10.58
C ALA A 15 13.44 -1.50 9.26
N TYR A 16 14.07 -0.63 8.48
CA TYR A 16 13.63 -0.26 7.14
C TYR A 16 14.64 -0.79 6.13
N LEU A 17 14.17 -1.59 5.20
CA LEU A 17 14.94 -2.09 4.07
C LEU A 17 14.56 -1.28 2.83
N PHE A 18 15.51 -0.55 2.27
CA PHE A 18 15.37 0.21 1.04
C PHE A 18 15.81 -0.66 -0.12
N LEU A 19 14.98 -0.71 -1.17
CA LEU A 19 15.26 -1.44 -2.40
C LEU A 19 15.20 -0.47 -3.57
N GLU A 20 16.28 -0.42 -4.34
CA GLU A 20 16.36 0.37 -5.56
C GLU A 20 16.86 -0.49 -6.71
N SER A 21 16.29 -0.33 -7.91
CA SER A 21 16.87 -0.96 -9.09
C SER A 21 17.96 -0.08 -9.66
N SER A 22 19.11 -0.68 -10.00
CA SER A 22 20.18 0.01 -10.72
C SER A 22 19.93 0.12 -12.22
N LEU A 23 18.76 -0.33 -12.71
CA LEU A 23 18.37 -0.26 -14.11
C LEU A 23 17.36 0.89 -14.28
N ASP A 24 17.71 1.93 -15.04
CA ASP A 24 16.87 3.11 -15.28
C ASP A 24 15.45 2.79 -15.81
N LYS A 25 15.27 1.59 -16.39
CA LYS A 25 13.99 1.15 -16.95
C LYS A 25 13.08 0.43 -15.94
N VAL A 26 13.57 0.14 -14.73
CA VAL A 26 12.86 -0.67 -13.73
C VAL A 26 12.67 0.14 -12.46
N VAL A 27 11.60 0.92 -12.42
CA VAL A 27 11.22 1.69 -11.22
C VAL A 27 10.35 0.78 -10.33
N LEU A 28 10.88 0.41 -9.15
CA LEU A 28 10.20 -0.53 -8.25
C LEU A 28 8.99 0.10 -7.56
N SER A 29 9.07 1.39 -7.23
CA SER A 29 7.94 2.18 -6.71
C SER A 29 6.75 2.12 -7.68
N ASP A 30 6.99 2.35 -8.97
CA ASP A 30 5.99 2.22 -10.02
C ASP A 30 5.44 0.80 -10.08
N ALA A 31 6.30 -0.22 -10.17
CA ALA A 31 5.83 -1.59 -10.23
C ALA A 31 4.92 -1.97 -9.04
N TYR A 32 5.15 -1.38 -7.86
CA TYR A 32 4.32 -1.57 -6.68
C TYR A 32 3.01 -0.75 -6.70
N THR A 33 2.97 0.41 -7.34
CA THR A 33 1.73 1.19 -7.49
C THR A 33 0.78 0.58 -8.52
N HIS A 34 1.29 -0.20 -9.47
CA HIS A 34 0.46 -0.90 -10.47
C HIS A 34 -0.34 -2.06 -9.83
N PRO A 35 -1.69 -2.02 -9.83
CA PRO A 35 -2.52 -3.00 -9.12
C PRO A 35 -2.27 -4.47 -9.51
N GLN A 36 -1.98 -4.73 -10.78
CA GLN A 36 -1.72 -6.09 -11.28
C GLN A 36 -0.34 -6.62 -10.86
N LYS A 37 0.65 -5.75 -10.75
CA LYS A 37 2.05 -6.13 -10.42
C LYS A 37 2.29 -6.12 -8.92
N LYS A 38 1.55 -5.29 -8.18
CA LYS A 38 1.65 -5.13 -6.73
C LYS A 38 1.60 -6.44 -5.95
N VAL A 39 0.64 -7.31 -6.26
CA VAL A 39 0.50 -8.63 -5.62
C VAL A 39 1.72 -9.51 -5.91
N ALA A 40 2.22 -9.50 -7.15
CA ALA A 40 3.41 -10.26 -7.54
C ALA A 40 4.68 -9.74 -6.85
N VAL A 41 4.85 -8.41 -6.76
CA VAL A 41 5.97 -7.76 -6.07
C VAL A 41 5.94 -8.08 -4.57
N TYR A 42 4.78 -7.95 -3.93
CA TYR A 42 4.60 -8.33 -2.53
C TYR A 42 4.93 -9.81 -2.30
N GLY A 43 4.42 -10.70 -3.16
CA GLY A 43 4.72 -12.13 -3.11
C GLY A 43 6.21 -12.45 -3.25
N ALA A 44 6.90 -11.73 -4.14
CA ALA A 44 8.35 -11.85 -4.31
C ALA A 44 9.11 -11.42 -3.05
N LEU A 45 8.75 -10.28 -2.45
CA LEU A 45 9.35 -9.80 -1.20
C LEU A 45 9.14 -10.79 -0.05
N ARG A 46 7.90 -11.27 0.12
CA ARG A 46 7.56 -12.25 1.16
C ARG A 46 8.35 -13.54 0.99
N THR A 47 8.40 -14.08 -0.23
CA THR A 47 9.14 -15.31 -0.53
C THR A 47 10.63 -15.15 -0.26
N ALA A 48 11.20 -14.00 -0.66
CA ALA A 48 12.61 -13.72 -0.46
C ALA A 48 13.00 -13.58 1.02
N LEU A 49 12.16 -12.92 1.83
CA LEU A 49 12.39 -12.77 3.26
C LEU A 49 12.16 -14.08 4.01
N ALA A 50 11.20 -14.90 3.57
CA ALA A 50 10.95 -16.22 4.13
C ALA A 50 12.13 -17.18 3.94
N GLU A 51 12.89 -17.08 2.84
CA GLU A 51 14.13 -17.89 2.69
C GLU A 51 15.21 -17.53 3.72
N SER A 52 15.15 -16.34 4.31
CA SER A 52 16.09 -15.89 5.35
C SER A 52 15.61 -16.17 6.78
N SER A 53 14.41 -16.75 6.94
CA SER A 53 13.74 -16.99 8.23
C SER A 53 13.30 -18.46 8.34
N GLU A 54 13.25 -19.01 9.56
CA GLU A 54 12.76 -20.39 9.76
C GLU A 54 11.23 -20.43 9.86
N SER A 55 10.62 -19.32 10.25
CA SER A 55 9.17 -19.17 10.34
C SER A 55 8.71 -17.80 9.83
N PRO A 56 7.48 -17.71 9.29
CA PRO A 56 6.89 -16.44 8.84
C PRO A 56 6.59 -15.48 10.00
N ASP A 57 6.53 -15.98 11.24
CA ASP A 57 6.25 -15.16 12.43
C ASP A 57 7.49 -14.47 13.00
N GLU A 58 8.68 -14.97 12.69
CA GLU A 58 9.97 -14.42 13.11
C GLU A 58 10.39 -13.15 12.36
N LEU A 59 9.99 -13.02 11.09
CA LEU A 59 10.30 -11.87 10.23
C LEU A 59 9.06 -11.47 9.44
N GLN A 60 8.47 -10.35 9.83
CA GLN A 60 7.21 -9.86 9.26
C GLN A 60 7.43 -8.55 8.51
N ILE A 61 6.71 -8.39 7.39
CA ILE A 61 6.58 -7.09 6.74
C ILE A 61 5.43 -6.35 7.42
N LEU A 62 5.72 -5.20 8.02
CA LEU A 62 4.70 -4.35 8.64
C LEU A 62 4.04 -3.43 7.63
N LYS A 63 4.84 -2.84 6.74
CA LYS A 63 4.40 -1.86 5.75
C LYS A 63 5.37 -1.81 4.57
N ILE A 64 4.86 -1.44 3.40
CA ILE A 64 5.67 -1.13 2.23
C ILE A 64 5.34 0.29 1.81
N HIS A 65 6.35 1.15 1.73
CA HIS A 65 6.24 2.52 1.25
C HIS A 65 6.81 2.61 -0.16
N SER A 66 6.04 3.18 -1.09
CA SER A 66 6.53 3.58 -2.40
C SER A 66 7.10 5.00 -2.32
N SER A 67 8.42 5.12 -2.45
CA SER A 67 9.13 6.40 -2.42
C SER A 67 10.04 6.50 -3.63
N ASP A 68 9.53 7.02 -4.74
CA ASP A 68 10.20 7.07 -6.04
C ASP A 68 11.67 7.53 -5.97
N PRO A 69 12.65 6.75 -6.47
CA PRO A 69 12.55 5.47 -7.21
C PRO A 69 12.58 4.18 -6.36
N GLN A 70 12.64 4.33 -5.04
CA GLN A 70 12.88 3.26 -4.08
C GLN A 70 11.57 2.66 -3.53
N LEU A 71 11.68 1.38 -3.13
CA LEU A 71 10.67 0.71 -2.33
C LEU A 71 11.22 0.52 -0.91
N ILE A 72 10.50 0.99 0.10
CA ILE A 72 10.94 0.92 1.49
C ILE A 72 10.05 -0.09 2.22
N VAL A 73 10.66 -1.16 2.72
CA VAL A 73 9.97 -2.25 3.41
C VAL A 73 10.25 -2.13 4.90
N GLN A 74 9.22 -1.86 5.69
CA GLN A 74 9.31 -1.86 7.14
C GLN A 74 9.21 -3.31 7.65
N LEU A 75 10.26 -3.75 8.31
CA LEU A 75 10.40 -5.10 8.84
C LEU A 75 10.21 -5.09 10.35
N ARG A 76 9.56 -6.16 10.85
CA ARG A 76 9.50 -6.52 12.26
C ARG A 76 10.24 -7.82 12.46
N PHE A 77 11.12 -7.85 13.43
CA PHE A 77 11.82 -9.04 13.86
C PHE A 77 11.27 -9.49 15.21
N CYS A 78 10.92 -10.77 15.32
CA CYS A 78 10.50 -11.42 16.55
C CYS A 78 11.56 -12.47 16.89
N GLY A 79 12.35 -12.21 17.93
CA GLY A 79 13.49 -13.04 18.32
C GLY A 79 14.85 -12.56 17.80
N ARG A 80 15.82 -12.54 18.71
CA ARG A 80 17.19 -12.07 18.44
C ARG A 80 17.90 -12.92 17.38
N GLN A 81 17.69 -14.24 17.38
CA GLN A 81 18.38 -15.15 16.46
C GLN A 81 17.95 -14.94 15.00
N SER A 82 16.67 -14.67 14.76
CA SER A 82 16.14 -14.41 13.43
C SER A 82 16.69 -13.09 12.87
N CYS A 83 16.84 -12.07 13.72
CA CYS A 83 17.53 -10.83 13.36
C CYS A 83 19.00 -11.05 12.98
N VAL A 84 19.76 -11.79 13.80
CA VAL A 84 21.17 -12.12 13.50
C VAL A 84 21.30 -12.88 12.18
N ARG A 85 20.43 -13.87 11.95
CA ARG A 85 20.40 -14.65 10.70
C ARG A 85 20.11 -13.76 9.49
N PHE A 86 19.13 -12.87 9.60
CA PHE A 86 18.82 -11.89 8.56
C PHE A 86 20.03 -10.98 8.26
N LEU A 87 20.66 -10.41 9.29
CA LEU A 87 21.83 -9.54 9.13
C LEU A 87 23.00 -10.27 8.43
N ARG A 88 23.20 -11.55 8.75
CA ARG A 88 24.20 -12.38 8.07
C ARG A 88 23.86 -12.59 6.59
N ALA A 89 22.61 -12.97 6.29
CA ALA A 89 22.14 -13.16 4.91
C ALA A 89 22.18 -11.84 4.09
N TYR A 90 21.93 -10.71 4.75
CA TYR A 90 22.06 -9.37 4.18
C TYR A 90 23.52 -9.06 3.83
N ARG A 91 24.42 -9.20 4.80
CA ARG A 91 25.87 -8.93 4.65
C ARG A 91 26.51 -9.80 3.58
N GLU A 92 26.17 -11.08 3.53
CA GLU A 92 26.72 -12.04 2.57
C GLU A 92 26.12 -11.87 1.16
N GLY A 93 25.12 -11.01 1.01
CA GLY A 93 24.43 -10.76 -0.26
C GLY A 93 23.45 -11.86 -0.66
N ALA A 94 23.25 -12.89 0.16
CA ALA A 94 22.29 -13.96 -0.08
C ALA A 94 20.86 -13.41 -0.23
N LEU A 95 20.45 -12.51 0.68
CA LEU A 95 19.14 -11.84 0.61
C LEU A 95 18.99 -11.05 -0.70
N ARG A 96 20.04 -10.33 -1.10
CA ARG A 96 20.05 -9.55 -2.35
C ARG A 96 19.85 -10.44 -3.57
N VAL A 97 20.57 -11.55 -3.66
CA VAL A 97 20.46 -12.51 -4.78
C VAL A 97 19.06 -13.11 -4.84
N THR A 98 18.50 -13.52 -3.70
CA THR A 98 17.14 -14.06 -3.65
C THR A 98 16.10 -13.00 -4.04
N LEU A 99 16.22 -11.77 -3.54
CA LEU A 99 15.34 -10.66 -3.93
C LEU A 99 15.40 -10.39 -5.44
N GLN A 100 16.59 -10.36 -6.02
CA GLN A 100 16.79 -10.16 -7.46
C GLN A 100 16.08 -11.24 -8.28
N ARG A 101 16.24 -12.52 -7.90
CA ARG A 101 15.59 -13.65 -8.55
C ARG A 101 14.07 -13.56 -8.44
N CYS A 102 13.54 -13.34 -7.24
CA CYS A 102 12.10 -13.29 -7.00
C CYS A 102 11.44 -12.10 -7.72
N LEU A 103 12.06 -10.92 -7.67
CA LEU A 103 11.55 -9.72 -8.34
C LEU A 103 11.66 -9.81 -9.86
N ALA A 104 12.74 -10.38 -10.40
CA ALA A 104 12.86 -10.63 -11.84
C ALA A 104 11.72 -11.53 -12.33
N ALA A 105 11.43 -12.63 -11.61
CA ALA A 105 10.31 -13.51 -11.95
C ALA A 105 8.95 -12.80 -11.85
N ALA A 106 8.70 -12.06 -10.76
CA ALA A 106 7.44 -11.34 -10.56
C ALA A 106 7.17 -10.24 -11.61
N LEU A 107 8.24 -9.60 -12.11
CA LEU A 107 8.15 -8.54 -13.11
C LEU A 107 8.29 -9.05 -14.56
N ALA A 108 8.43 -10.37 -14.75
CA ALA A 108 8.72 -10.99 -16.04
C ALA A 108 9.96 -10.38 -16.74
N LEU A 109 11.00 -10.09 -15.95
CA LEU A 109 12.27 -9.54 -16.41
C LEU A 109 13.35 -10.63 -16.44
N PRO A 110 14.32 -10.56 -17.37
CA PRO A 110 15.41 -11.53 -17.44
C PRO A 110 16.36 -11.44 -16.23
N SER A 111 16.60 -10.23 -15.72
CA SER A 111 17.35 -9.97 -14.51
C SER A 111 17.01 -8.59 -13.96
N VAL A 112 17.19 -8.42 -12.65
CA VAL A 112 17.06 -7.14 -11.97
C VAL A 112 18.31 -6.94 -11.13
N GLN A 113 18.98 -5.80 -11.29
CA GLN A 113 20.05 -5.41 -10.39
C GLN A 113 19.45 -4.54 -9.29
N LEU A 114 19.69 -4.94 -8.05
CA LEU A 114 19.18 -4.27 -6.85
C LEU A 114 20.32 -3.67 -6.04
N GLN A 115 20.10 -2.49 -5.50
CA GLN A 115 20.82 -1.93 -4.37
C GLN A 115 19.92 -2.02 -3.14
N LEU A 116 20.50 -2.43 -2.02
CA LEU A 116 19.81 -2.53 -0.75
C LEU A 116 20.47 -1.56 0.24
N GLU A 117 19.66 -0.92 1.06
CA GLU A 117 20.14 -0.17 2.23
C GLU A 117 19.31 -0.56 3.45
N LEU A 118 19.97 -0.71 4.60
CA LEU A 118 19.32 -1.11 5.85
C LEU A 118 19.44 0.01 6.88
N LEU A 119 18.30 0.52 7.34
CA LEU A 119 18.23 1.62 8.30
C LEU A 119 17.40 1.26 9.53
N THR A 120 17.75 1.86 10.66
CA THR A 120 16.98 1.82 11.92
C THR A 120 16.80 3.24 12.42
N GLY A 121 15.60 3.79 12.27
CA GLY A 121 15.37 5.21 12.54
C GLY A 121 16.24 6.09 11.64
N ALA A 122 17.12 6.89 12.23
CA ALA A 122 18.07 7.74 11.51
C ALA A 122 19.44 7.07 11.25
N GLU A 123 19.68 5.87 11.78
CA GLU A 123 20.97 5.19 11.64
C GLU A 123 20.99 4.26 10.43
N ARG A 124 22.03 4.36 9.60
CA ARG A 124 22.30 3.42 8.50
C ARG A 124 23.16 2.26 9.01
N LEU A 125 22.59 1.05 9.02
CA LEU A 125 23.24 -0.15 9.51
C LEU A 125 24.29 -0.71 8.54
N ASP A 126 24.23 -0.37 7.24
CA ASP A 126 25.20 -0.84 6.25
C ASP A 126 26.66 -0.55 6.64
N ALA A 127 26.90 0.56 7.35
CA ALA A 127 28.23 0.97 7.82
C ALA A 127 28.75 0.10 8.98
N TRP A 128 27.88 -0.66 9.65
CA TRP A 128 28.17 -1.38 10.88
C TRP A 128 27.92 -2.89 10.78
N LEU A 129 27.71 -3.45 9.58
CA LEU A 129 27.40 -4.88 9.38
C LEU A 129 28.47 -5.86 9.89
N THR A 130 29.70 -5.38 10.12
CA THR A 130 30.77 -6.16 10.76
C THR A 130 30.57 -6.31 12.27
N ASP A 131 29.84 -5.38 12.88
CA ASP A 131 29.46 -5.37 14.29
C ASP A 131 27.98 -5.78 14.42
N GLU A 132 27.75 -7.11 14.41
CA GLU A 132 26.42 -7.70 14.48
C GLU A 132 25.67 -7.28 15.75
N GLU A 133 26.36 -7.18 16.89
CA GLU A 133 25.78 -6.83 18.18
C GLU A 133 25.26 -5.38 18.19
N ARG A 134 26.01 -4.45 17.61
CA ARG A 134 25.56 -3.07 17.45
C ARG A 134 24.32 -2.98 16.57
N CYS A 135 24.28 -3.70 15.45
CA CYS A 135 23.11 -3.73 14.57
C CYS A 135 21.87 -4.28 15.28
N VAL A 136 22.02 -5.39 16.00
CA VAL A 136 20.93 -6.00 16.79
C VAL A 136 20.41 -5.03 17.85
N HIS A 137 21.30 -4.32 18.53
CA HIS A 137 20.92 -3.33 19.53
C HIS A 137 20.17 -2.14 18.90
N SER A 138 20.64 -1.60 17.77
CA SER A 138 19.95 -0.52 17.07
C SER A 138 18.56 -0.94 16.57
N ILE A 139 18.39 -2.18 16.09
CA ILE A 139 17.09 -2.74 15.68
C ILE A 139 16.15 -2.89 16.89
N LEU A 140 16.66 -3.40 18.02
CA LEU A 140 15.88 -3.57 19.25
C LEU A 140 15.42 -2.21 19.83
N ALA A 141 16.25 -1.18 19.72
CA ALA A 141 15.91 0.17 20.19
C ALA A 141 14.71 0.76 19.42
N GLN A 142 14.51 0.33 18.17
CA GLN A 142 13.35 0.69 17.36
C GLN A 142 12.18 -0.26 17.65
N LYS A 143 11.35 0.10 18.63
CA LYS A 143 10.12 -0.65 18.89
C LYS A 143 9.14 -0.47 17.71
N PRO A 144 8.57 -1.56 17.16
CA PRO A 144 7.53 -1.42 16.15
C PRO A 144 6.33 -0.71 16.77
N ASP A 145 6.05 0.49 16.26
CA ASP A 145 4.99 1.38 16.72
C ASP A 145 3.62 1.04 16.09
N ARG A 146 3.63 0.22 15.03
CA ARG A 146 2.48 -0.03 14.17
C ARG A 146 2.16 -1.52 14.05
N LEU A 147 0.87 -1.82 14.04
CA LEU A 147 0.35 -3.11 13.59
C LEU A 147 0.55 -3.24 12.08
N ARG A 148 0.56 -4.49 11.59
CA ARG A 148 0.69 -4.80 10.17
C ARG A 148 -0.40 -4.09 9.37
N ASP A 149 -0.02 -3.45 8.26
CA ASP A 149 -0.94 -2.62 7.46
C ASP A 149 -2.05 -3.47 6.82
N GLU A 150 -3.28 -2.94 6.77
CA GLU A 150 -4.46 -3.64 6.21
C GLU A 150 -4.24 -3.98 4.73
N GLU A 151 -3.53 -3.12 4.02
CA GLU A 151 -3.11 -3.34 2.63
C GLU A 151 -2.32 -4.64 2.46
N LEU A 152 -1.46 -4.99 3.42
CA LEU A 152 -0.69 -6.23 3.35
C LEU A 152 -1.55 -7.46 3.61
N ALA A 153 -2.61 -7.33 4.42
CA ALA A 153 -3.58 -8.41 4.61
C ALA A 153 -4.38 -8.67 3.33
N GLU A 154 -4.85 -7.62 2.66
CA GLU A 154 -5.52 -7.73 1.36
C GLU A 154 -4.62 -8.36 0.28
N LEU A 155 -3.33 -7.98 0.25
CA LEU A 155 -2.36 -8.56 -0.67
C LEU A 155 -2.07 -10.04 -0.37
N GLU A 156 -2.10 -10.46 0.89
CA GLU A 156 -1.99 -11.86 1.25
C GLU A 156 -3.21 -12.67 0.85
N ASP A 157 -4.40 -12.14 1.10
CA ASP A 157 -5.64 -12.80 0.68
C ASP A 157 -5.68 -12.95 -0.84
N ALA A 158 -5.29 -11.92 -1.59
CA ALA A 158 -5.15 -11.98 -3.04
C ALA A 158 -4.13 -13.05 -3.49
N LEU A 159 -2.97 -13.13 -2.83
CA LEU A 159 -1.93 -14.12 -3.14
C LEU A 159 -2.37 -15.56 -2.82
N ASN A 160 -3.07 -15.76 -1.70
CA ASN A 160 -3.62 -17.06 -1.33
C ASN A 160 -4.70 -17.51 -2.34
N ASN A 161 -5.59 -16.60 -2.76
CA ASN A 161 -6.60 -16.87 -3.77
C ASN A 161 -6.00 -17.26 -5.14
N LEU A 162 -4.90 -16.61 -5.55
CA LEU A 162 -4.17 -16.96 -6.77
C LEU A 162 -3.52 -18.35 -6.67
N THR A 163 -2.93 -18.66 -5.52
CA THR A 163 -2.30 -19.98 -5.26
C THR A 163 -3.32 -21.11 -5.28
N LEU A 164 -4.50 -20.89 -4.67
CA LEU A 164 -5.61 -21.86 -4.67
C LEU A 164 -6.22 -22.08 -6.06
N SER A 165 -6.30 -21.01 -6.87
CA SER A 165 -6.77 -21.10 -8.26
C SER A 165 -5.83 -21.93 -9.14
N SER A 166 -4.52 -21.90 -8.86
CA SER A 166 -3.51 -22.69 -9.57
C SER A 166 -3.46 -24.15 -9.14
N ALA A 167 -3.79 -24.47 -7.89
CA ALA A 167 -3.77 -25.85 -7.37
C ALA A 167 -4.94 -26.73 -7.88
N GLY A 168 -5.97 -26.13 -8.49
CA GLY A 168 -7.12 -26.82 -9.08
C GLY A 168 -6.94 -27.33 -10.52
N GLN A 169 -5.79 -27.06 -11.16
CA GLN A 169 -5.46 -27.53 -12.52
C GLN A 169 -4.27 -28.49 -12.51
N GLY A 170 -4.46 -29.64 -11.89
CA GLY A 170 -3.47 -30.73 -11.85
C GLY A 170 -4.17 -32.08 -11.89
N GLY A 171 -4.75 -32.43 -13.04
CA GLY A 171 -5.43 -33.70 -13.26
C GLY A 171 -5.41 -34.06 -14.75
N ASP A 172 -4.39 -34.84 -15.12
CA ASP A 172 -4.11 -35.40 -16.43
C ASP A 172 -5.26 -36.31 -16.93
N LEU A 173 -5.87 -35.94 -18.07
CA LEU A 173 -6.51 -36.90 -18.99
C LEU A 173 -6.25 -36.45 -20.43
N LYS A 174 -5.18 -36.98 -20.99
CA LYS A 174 -4.93 -37.05 -22.44
C LYS A 174 -5.77 -38.18 -23.05
N VAL A 175 -6.48 -37.89 -24.15
CA VAL A 175 -6.55 -38.65 -25.44
C VAL A 175 -7.88 -38.43 -26.20
N THR A 176 -7.84 -37.45 -27.13
CA THR A 176 -8.29 -37.48 -28.56
C THR A 176 -9.81 -37.52 -28.93
N PRO A 177 -10.20 -37.31 -30.22
CA PRO A 177 -10.91 -36.10 -30.65
C PRO A 177 -12.29 -36.44 -31.25
N ALA A 178 -13.21 -35.48 -31.31
CA ALA A 178 -14.41 -35.64 -32.14
C ALA A 178 -14.85 -34.30 -32.71
N LEU A 179 -14.84 -34.23 -34.05
CA LEU A 179 -15.46 -33.18 -34.84
C LEU A 179 -16.92 -33.00 -34.43
N SER A 180 -17.37 -31.75 -34.32
CA SER A 180 -18.60 -31.29 -34.97
C SER A 180 -18.63 -29.76 -35.05
N GLN A 181 -19.01 -29.32 -36.24
CA GLN A 181 -18.99 -27.98 -36.80
C GLN A 181 -20.12 -27.11 -36.20
N SER A 182 -19.96 -25.78 -36.16
CA SER A 182 -20.78 -24.87 -36.97
C SER A 182 -20.40 -23.40 -36.76
N LEU A 183 -20.58 -22.66 -37.85
CA LEU A 183 -20.20 -21.31 -38.24
C LEU A 183 -20.58 -20.16 -37.29
N GLY A 184 -19.77 -19.08 -37.35
CA GLY A 184 -20.23 -17.70 -37.20
C GLY A 184 -19.12 -16.68 -36.94
N PRO A 185 -18.85 -15.71 -37.85
CA PRO A 185 -17.82 -14.68 -37.67
C PRO A 185 -18.31 -13.46 -36.86
N SER A 186 -17.33 -12.74 -36.29
CA SER A 186 -17.36 -11.44 -35.56
C SER A 186 -18.40 -10.41 -36.05
N PRO A 187 -18.82 -9.42 -35.22
CA PRO A 187 -18.01 -8.18 -35.17
C PRO A 187 -18.06 -7.35 -33.88
N LEU A 188 -17.18 -6.35 -33.85
CA LEU A 188 -17.13 -5.19 -32.97
C LEU A 188 -18.52 -4.55 -32.72
N GLU A 189 -18.77 -4.15 -31.47
CA GLU A 189 -19.65 -3.03 -31.08
C GLU A 189 -18.88 -2.23 -30.03
N GLU A 190 -18.36 -1.04 -30.32
CA GLU A 190 -19.04 0.24 -30.56
C GLU A 190 -19.62 0.87 -29.29
N ASN A 191 -19.23 2.15 -29.12
CA ASN A 191 -19.57 3.10 -28.07
C ASN A 191 -20.99 2.92 -27.51
N LYS A 192 -21.10 2.65 -26.20
CA LYS A 192 -22.32 2.93 -25.43
C LYS A 192 -22.21 4.32 -24.80
N PRO A 193 -23.20 5.21 -24.98
CA PRO A 193 -23.23 6.49 -24.28
C PRO A 193 -23.40 6.25 -22.76
N PRO A 194 -22.77 7.05 -21.88
CA PRO A 194 -22.86 6.85 -20.45
C PRO A 194 -24.30 7.08 -19.95
N GLN A 195 -24.75 6.14 -19.12
CA GLN A 195 -26.10 6.10 -18.54
C GLN A 195 -26.35 7.31 -17.63
N ALA A 196 -27.58 7.85 -17.69
CA ALA A 196 -28.05 9.11 -17.07
C ALA A 196 -28.10 9.18 -15.52
N GLY A 197 -27.21 8.47 -14.82
CA GLY A 197 -27.02 8.57 -13.36
C GLY A 197 -25.56 8.64 -12.93
N GLN A 198 -24.63 8.70 -13.90
CA GLN A 198 -23.19 8.73 -13.66
C GLN A 198 -22.59 10.11 -13.85
N THR A 199 -23.39 11.18 -13.98
CA THR A 199 -22.90 12.54 -14.15
C THR A 199 -23.61 13.52 -13.23
N PHE A 200 -22.87 14.44 -12.62
CA PHE A 200 -23.40 15.54 -11.82
C PHE A 200 -22.91 16.88 -12.39
N LEU A 201 -23.61 17.97 -12.09
CA LEU A 201 -23.24 19.30 -12.56
C LEU A 201 -22.39 20.00 -11.50
N PHE A 202 -21.19 20.45 -11.88
CA PHE A 202 -20.35 21.32 -11.08
C PHE A 202 -20.05 22.57 -11.91
N GLN A 203 -20.41 23.75 -11.41
CA GLN A 203 -20.29 25.02 -12.14
C GLN A 203 -20.80 24.96 -13.60
N GLY A 204 -21.90 24.25 -13.85
CA GLY A 204 -22.48 24.09 -15.19
C GLY A 204 -21.80 23.05 -16.10
N HIS A 205 -20.75 22.36 -15.63
CA HIS A 205 -20.05 21.31 -16.37
C HIS A 205 -20.56 19.92 -15.96
N PRO A 206 -20.86 19.01 -16.91
CA PRO A 206 -21.23 17.63 -16.60
C PRO A 206 -19.99 16.81 -16.24
N ILE A 207 -19.90 16.38 -14.99
CA ILE A 207 -18.77 15.63 -14.44
C ILE A 207 -19.18 14.19 -14.16
N VAL A 208 -18.35 13.23 -14.57
CA VAL A 208 -18.56 11.81 -14.29
C VAL A 208 -18.40 11.53 -12.79
N ASN A 209 -19.49 11.10 -12.17
CA ASN A 209 -19.55 10.64 -10.80
C ASN A 209 -18.86 9.27 -10.68
N ARG A 210 -17.78 9.23 -9.89
CA ARG A 210 -17.01 8.02 -9.61
C ARG A 210 -16.83 7.85 -8.10
N PRO A 211 -16.63 6.63 -7.57
CA PRO A 211 -16.13 6.44 -6.22
C PRO A 211 -14.79 7.16 -6.03
N LEU A 212 -14.55 7.68 -4.82
CA LEU A 212 -13.28 8.33 -4.48
C LEU A 212 -12.13 7.35 -4.62
N ASN A 213 -11.14 7.71 -5.43
CA ASN A 213 -9.92 6.94 -5.58
C ASN A 213 -8.81 7.47 -4.65
N LEU A 214 -7.67 6.79 -4.61
CA LEU A 214 -6.53 7.18 -3.76
C LEU A 214 -5.98 8.58 -4.12
N GLN A 215 -5.99 8.94 -5.40
CA GLN A 215 -5.51 10.24 -5.86
C GLN A 215 -6.41 11.37 -5.33
N ASP A 216 -7.74 11.20 -5.37
CA ASP A 216 -8.71 12.15 -4.82
C ASP A 216 -8.45 12.36 -3.31
N GLN A 217 -8.14 11.28 -2.58
CA GLN A 217 -7.84 11.33 -1.15
C GLN A 217 -6.55 12.10 -0.85
N GLN A 218 -5.49 11.85 -1.65
CA GLN A 218 -4.21 12.53 -1.49
C GLN A 218 -4.31 14.02 -1.85
N THR A 219 -4.95 14.36 -2.97
CA THR A 219 -5.14 15.76 -3.39
C THR A 219 -5.92 16.53 -2.34
N PHE A 220 -7.01 15.96 -1.81
CA PHE A 220 -7.74 16.54 -0.69
C PHE A 220 -6.84 16.78 0.52
N ALA A 221 -6.09 15.76 0.95
CA ALA A 221 -5.25 15.83 2.14
C ALA A 221 -4.15 16.89 2.04
N ARG A 222 -3.58 17.13 0.84
CA ARG A 222 -2.56 18.16 0.61
C ARG A 222 -3.11 19.57 0.76
N SER A 223 -4.35 19.80 0.32
CA SER A 223 -4.86 21.16 0.10
C SER A 223 -5.90 21.63 1.13
N VAL A 224 -6.58 20.71 1.82
CA VAL A 224 -7.68 21.08 2.73
C VAL A 224 -7.18 21.75 4.04
N GLY A 225 -5.98 21.40 4.51
CA GLY A 225 -5.40 21.92 5.75
C GLY A 225 -6.37 21.84 6.95
N LEU A 226 -6.41 22.87 7.79
CA LEU A 226 -7.28 22.94 8.97
C LEU A 226 -8.79 22.84 8.66
N LYS A 227 -9.20 23.05 7.41
CA LYS A 227 -10.63 23.00 7.01
C LYS A 227 -11.15 21.57 6.92
N TRP A 228 -10.31 20.54 7.07
CA TRP A 228 -10.73 19.13 7.02
C TRP A 228 -11.86 18.83 8.02
N ARG A 229 -11.84 19.47 9.20
CA ARG A 229 -12.92 19.30 10.22
C ARG A 229 -14.26 19.84 9.74
N ARG A 230 -14.26 20.96 9.00
CA ARG A 230 -15.51 21.57 8.48
C ARG A 230 -16.08 20.73 7.32
N VAL A 231 -15.21 20.25 6.44
CA VAL A 231 -15.59 19.28 5.40
C VAL A 231 -16.12 18.00 6.03
N GLY A 232 -15.45 17.48 7.07
CA GLY A 232 -15.89 16.33 7.84
C GLY A 232 -17.30 16.50 8.41
N ARG A 233 -17.61 17.67 9.01
CA ARG A 233 -18.97 17.99 9.49
C ARG A 233 -20.03 18.07 8.40
N SER A 234 -19.62 18.41 7.18
CA SER A 234 -20.53 18.44 6.03
C SER A 234 -20.80 17.02 5.53
N LEU A 235 -19.75 16.19 5.48
CA LEU A 235 -19.84 14.76 5.17
C LEU A 235 -20.58 13.95 6.25
N GLN A 236 -20.57 14.38 7.52
CA GLN A 236 -21.36 13.78 8.61
C GLN A 236 -22.87 13.72 8.31
N ARG A 237 -23.41 14.67 7.53
CA ARG A 237 -24.84 14.67 7.18
C ARG A 237 -25.22 13.48 6.31
N SER A 238 -24.28 13.02 5.49
CA SER A 238 -24.47 11.92 4.56
C SER A 238 -23.79 10.61 5.01
N CYS A 239 -22.85 10.66 5.96
CA CYS A 239 -22.12 9.50 6.47
C CYS A 239 -22.19 9.37 8.00
N ARG A 240 -22.86 8.31 8.47
CA ARG A 240 -23.02 8.05 9.91
C ARG A 240 -21.72 7.73 10.63
N ALA A 241 -20.74 7.14 9.94
CA ALA A 241 -19.47 6.73 10.54
C ALA A 241 -18.52 7.90 10.85
N LEU A 242 -18.80 9.07 10.29
CA LEU A 242 -18.08 10.31 10.59
C LEU A 242 -18.72 11.10 11.72
N ARG A 243 -19.90 10.70 12.22
CA ARG A 243 -20.64 11.42 13.27
C ARG A 243 -19.83 11.45 14.57
N ASP A 244 -20.01 12.51 15.35
CA ASP A 244 -19.31 12.66 16.63
C ASP A 244 -19.51 11.42 17.52
N PRO A 245 -18.44 10.92 18.17
CA PRO A 245 -17.14 11.55 18.39
C PRO A 245 -16.07 11.28 17.31
N ALA A 246 -16.42 10.71 16.16
CA ALA A 246 -15.42 10.20 15.21
C ALA A 246 -14.43 11.26 14.68
N LEU A 247 -14.85 12.51 14.48
CA LEU A 247 -13.94 13.59 14.07
C LEU A 247 -12.97 13.98 15.17
N ASP A 248 -13.40 13.96 16.43
CA ASP A 248 -12.55 14.27 17.58
C ASP A 248 -11.58 13.11 17.87
N SER A 249 -12.01 11.86 17.68
CA SER A 249 -11.12 10.69 17.71
C SER A 249 -10.04 10.78 16.65
N LEU A 250 -10.40 11.06 15.38
CA LEU A 250 -9.42 11.25 14.31
C LEU A 250 -8.45 12.41 14.60
N ALA A 251 -8.96 13.49 15.17
CA ALA A 251 -8.12 14.61 15.55
C ALA A 251 -7.09 14.22 16.61
N TYR A 252 -7.49 13.48 17.65
CA TYR A 252 -6.63 13.06 18.74
C TYR A 252 -5.63 11.98 18.31
N GLU A 253 -6.08 10.97 17.57
CA GLU A 253 -5.26 9.85 17.11
C GLU A 253 -4.14 10.31 16.18
N TYR A 254 -4.45 11.22 15.24
CA TYR A 254 -3.52 11.64 14.18
C TYR A 254 -2.93 13.04 14.40
N GLU A 255 -3.09 13.64 15.59
CA GLU A 255 -2.52 14.97 15.90
C GLU A 255 -1.00 15.02 15.68
N ARG A 256 -0.31 13.95 16.06
CA ARG A 256 1.16 13.85 15.99
C ARG A 256 1.69 13.69 14.57
N GLU A 257 0.86 13.20 13.66
CA GLU A 257 1.20 12.95 12.24
C GLU A 257 0.90 14.18 11.36
N GLY A 258 0.11 15.12 11.88
CA GLY A 258 -0.14 16.42 11.27
C GLY A 258 -1.44 16.50 10.46
N LEU A 259 -1.72 17.71 9.95
CA LEU A 259 -2.99 18.04 9.30
C LEU A 259 -3.24 17.24 8.02
N TYR A 260 -2.18 16.91 7.28
CA TYR A 260 -2.24 16.07 6.10
C TYR A 260 -2.82 14.70 6.45
N GLU A 261 -2.26 14.04 7.47
CA GLU A 261 -2.68 12.70 7.87
C GLU A 261 -4.11 12.72 8.41
N GLN A 262 -4.46 13.71 9.23
CA GLN A 262 -5.83 13.89 9.71
C GLN A 262 -6.86 14.02 8.58
N ALA A 263 -6.54 14.81 7.55
CA ALA A 263 -7.40 14.97 6.37
C ALA A 263 -7.48 13.70 5.52
N PHE A 264 -6.36 12.98 5.38
CA PHE A 264 -6.32 11.71 4.65
C PHE A 264 -7.17 10.64 5.35
N GLN A 265 -7.03 10.51 6.67
CA GLN A 265 -7.78 9.55 7.48
C GLN A 265 -9.28 9.85 7.51
N LEU A 266 -9.69 11.13 7.43
CA LEU A 266 -11.08 11.51 7.26
C LEU A 266 -11.69 10.84 6.01
N LEU A 267 -11.06 11.00 4.85
CA LEU A 267 -11.57 10.42 3.60
C LEU A 267 -11.42 8.92 3.55
N ARG A 268 -10.36 8.35 4.13
CA ARG A 268 -10.22 6.90 4.27
C ARG A 268 -11.39 6.32 5.07
N ARG A 269 -11.74 6.93 6.21
CA ARG A 269 -12.88 6.50 7.03
C ARG A 269 -14.21 6.68 6.30
N PHE A 270 -14.37 7.75 5.53
CA PHE A 270 -15.54 7.96 4.67
C PHE A 270 -15.70 6.86 3.63
N VAL A 271 -14.62 6.50 2.94
CA VAL A 271 -14.60 5.42 1.93
C VAL A 271 -14.84 4.06 2.58
N GLN A 272 -14.24 3.78 3.73
CA GLN A 272 -14.45 2.52 4.45
C GLN A 272 -15.91 2.35 4.89
N ALA A 273 -16.57 3.43 5.31
CA ALA A 273 -17.95 3.39 5.79
C ALA A 273 -18.99 3.32 4.67
N GLU A 274 -18.79 4.06 3.58
CA GLU A 274 -19.77 4.20 2.51
C GLU A 274 -19.45 3.31 1.28
N GLY A 275 -18.23 2.77 1.21
CA GLY A 275 -17.76 1.93 0.10
C GLY A 275 -17.96 2.61 -1.25
N ARG A 276 -18.69 1.95 -2.16
CA ARG A 276 -19.02 2.49 -3.50
C ARG A 276 -19.89 3.74 -3.47
N ARG A 277 -20.48 4.08 -2.32
CA ARG A 277 -21.29 5.30 -2.12
C ARG A 277 -20.46 6.50 -1.66
N ALA A 278 -19.18 6.32 -1.32
CA ALA A 278 -18.24 7.42 -1.14
C ALA A 278 -17.85 7.98 -2.52
N THR A 279 -18.75 8.77 -3.09
CA THR A 279 -18.60 9.29 -4.45
C THR A 279 -17.94 10.67 -4.46
N LEU A 280 -17.31 10.98 -5.60
CA LEU A 280 -16.70 12.28 -5.89
C LEU A 280 -17.71 13.41 -5.75
N GLN A 281 -18.95 13.21 -6.21
CA GLN A 281 -20.02 14.19 -6.06
C GLN A 281 -20.21 14.63 -4.60
N ARG A 282 -20.26 13.69 -3.65
CA ARG A 282 -20.49 14.00 -2.24
C ARG A 282 -19.33 14.76 -1.62
N LEU A 283 -18.11 14.48 -2.06
CA LEU A 283 -16.93 15.24 -1.64
C LEU A 283 -16.97 16.65 -2.23
N VAL A 284 -17.29 16.79 -3.52
CA VAL A 284 -17.38 18.09 -4.19
C VAL A 284 -18.48 18.97 -3.57
N GLU A 285 -19.67 18.42 -3.33
CA GLU A 285 -20.76 19.14 -2.62
C GLU A 285 -20.29 19.62 -1.25
N ALA A 286 -19.58 18.77 -0.48
CA ALA A 286 -19.03 19.16 0.81
C ALA A 286 -17.90 20.20 0.70
N LEU A 287 -17.13 20.22 -0.39
CA LEU A 287 -16.10 21.23 -0.64
C LEU A 287 -16.72 22.59 -1.03
N GLU A 288 -17.75 22.58 -1.87
CA GLU A 288 -18.51 23.77 -2.25
C GLU A 288 -19.18 24.44 -1.04
N GLU A 289 -19.79 23.64 -0.15
CA GLU A 289 -20.37 24.14 1.11
C GLU A 289 -19.34 24.81 2.04
N ASN A 290 -18.04 24.49 1.87
CA ASN A 290 -16.96 24.99 2.71
C ASN A 290 -16.06 26.00 2.01
N GLU A 291 -16.51 26.59 0.89
CA GLU A 291 -15.78 27.60 0.12
C GLU A 291 -14.40 27.07 -0.35
N LEU A 292 -14.33 25.77 -0.66
CA LEU A 292 -13.14 25.09 -1.18
C LEU A 292 -13.30 24.71 -2.65
N THR A 293 -13.83 25.65 -3.43
CA THR A 293 -14.16 25.45 -4.84
C THR A 293 -12.93 25.20 -5.71
N SER A 294 -11.79 25.85 -5.42
CA SER A 294 -10.51 25.60 -6.11
C SER A 294 -10.01 24.17 -5.89
N LEU A 295 -10.16 23.64 -4.67
CA LEU A 295 -9.82 22.24 -4.39
C LEU A 295 -10.78 21.27 -5.09
N ALA A 296 -12.05 21.63 -5.23
CA ALA A 296 -12.98 20.84 -6.03
C ALA A 296 -12.54 20.82 -7.50
N GLU A 297 -12.13 21.96 -8.08
CA GLU A 297 -11.61 22.04 -9.45
C GLU A 297 -10.36 21.17 -9.65
N ASP A 298 -9.43 21.17 -8.69
CA ASP A 298 -8.24 20.31 -8.69
C ASP A 298 -8.60 18.81 -8.71
N LEU A 299 -9.58 18.39 -7.90
CA LEU A 299 -10.06 17.00 -7.83
C LEU A 299 -10.78 16.56 -9.10
N LEU A 300 -11.38 17.52 -9.79
CA LEU A 300 -12.12 17.31 -11.02
C LEU A 300 -11.21 17.37 -12.26
N GLY A 301 -9.94 17.74 -12.10
CA GLY A 301 -9.00 17.94 -13.19
C GLY A 301 -9.40 19.12 -14.10
N LEU A 302 -10.20 20.06 -13.56
CA LEU A 302 -10.63 21.28 -14.24
C LEU A 302 -9.74 22.48 -13.90
N ALA A 303 -8.82 22.30 -12.96
CA ALA A 303 -7.83 23.31 -12.62
C ALA A 303 -6.91 23.56 -13.82
N ASP A 304 -6.95 24.78 -14.37
CA ASP A 304 -5.99 25.23 -15.36
C ASP A 304 -4.58 25.18 -14.75
N PRO A 305 -3.62 24.45 -15.35
CA PRO A 305 -2.25 24.36 -14.82
C PRO A 305 -1.48 25.70 -14.86
N ASN A 306 -2.13 26.78 -15.30
CA ASN A 306 -1.60 28.13 -15.39
C ASN A 306 -2.27 29.16 -14.46
N SER A 307 -3.26 28.78 -13.63
CA SER A 307 -3.82 29.73 -12.65
C SER A 307 -3.04 29.62 -11.34
N GLY A 308 -2.02 30.46 -11.21
CA GLY A 308 -1.05 30.43 -10.13
C GLY A 308 -1.60 30.81 -8.74
N LEU A 309 -0.94 30.22 -7.74
CA LEU A 309 -0.63 30.77 -6.42
C LEU A 309 -1.66 31.75 -5.81
N ALA A 310 -2.48 31.22 -4.90
CA ALA A 310 -3.05 31.97 -3.79
C ALA A 310 -2.87 31.16 -2.49
#